data_AF-A0A2B7GXM1-F1
#
_entry.id   AF-A0A2B7GXM1-F1
#
_cell.length_a   1.000
_cell.length_b   1.000
_cell.length_c   1.000
_cell.angle_alpha   90.00
_cell.angle_beta   90.00
_cell.angle_gamma   90.00
#
_symmetry.space_group_name_H-M   'P 1'
#
loop_
_entity.id
_entity.type
_entity.pdbx_description
1 polymer ?
#
loop_
_entity_poly.entity_id
_entity_poly.type
_entity_poly.pdbx_seq_one_letter_code
_entity_poly.pdbx_strand_id
1 'polypeptide(L)'
;MEYDSQNIAARKDNAVAILREANEEKWEELAEETTLTKRQIAMWELAIVFDQKNAHIAREYGVRVTTVARHCERVREKHKEAEKKVQQLENTIEYLNGASSTDA
;
A
#
# COMPACT_ATOMS: atom_id res chain seq x y z
N MET A 1 -19.17 26.26 25.80
CA MET A 1 -18.18 25.84 24.77
C MET A 1 -18.77 24.60 24.13
N GLU A 2 -19.65 24.78 23.14
CA GLU A 2 -20.22 23.66 22.39
C GLU A 2 -19.10 23.05 21.55
N TYR A 3 -18.76 21.80 21.86
CA TYR A 3 -17.81 21.02 21.08
C TYR A 3 -18.53 20.64 19.77
N ASP A 4 -18.22 21.40 18.72
CA ASP A 4 -18.92 21.34 17.43
C ASP A 4 -18.61 20.01 16.71
N SER A 5 -19.36 18.97 17.08
CA SER A 5 -19.28 17.63 16.52
C SER A 5 -19.46 17.58 15.00
N GLN A 6 -20.12 18.59 14.42
CA GLN A 6 -20.30 18.75 12.98
C GLN A 6 -18.99 19.12 12.27
N ASN A 7 -18.10 19.87 12.92
CA ASN A 7 -16.82 20.30 12.37
C ASN A 7 -15.78 19.15 12.30
N ILE A 8 -15.87 18.19 13.22
CA ILE A 8 -15.00 17.00 13.24
C ILE A 8 -15.40 16.01 12.14
N ALA A 9 -16.70 15.85 11.87
CA ALA A 9 -17.19 14.97 10.80
C ALA A 9 -16.78 15.49 9.42
N ALA A 10 -16.94 16.79 9.16
CA ALA A 10 -16.51 17.43 7.92
C ALA A 10 -14.99 17.33 7.69
N ARG A 11 -14.18 17.45 8.76
CA ARG A 11 -12.72 17.26 8.68
C ARG A 11 -12.32 15.81 8.37
N LYS A 12 -13.06 14.81 8.88
CA LYS A 12 -12.81 13.39 8.60
C LYS A 12 -13.18 13.00 7.17
N ASP A 13 -14.27 13.56 6.64
CA ASP A 13 -14.63 13.39 5.23
C ASP A 13 -13.60 14.02 4.29
N ASN A 14 -12.83 15.03 4.74
CA ASN A 14 -11.77 15.68 3.96
C ASN A 14 -10.39 15.01 4.09
N ALA A 15 -10.14 14.21 5.14
CA ALA A 15 -8.81 13.66 5.40
C ALA A 15 -8.32 12.72 4.29
N VAL A 16 -9.20 11.86 3.74
CA VAL A 16 -8.83 10.95 2.65
C VAL A 16 -8.52 11.73 1.37
N ALA A 17 -9.30 12.77 1.06
CA ALA A 17 -9.07 13.63 -0.10
C ALA A 17 -7.74 14.39 0.00
N ILE A 18 -7.45 15.00 1.15
CA ILE A 18 -6.18 15.69 1.40
C ILE A 18 -4.99 14.73 1.27
N LEU A 19 -5.07 13.55 1.89
CA LEU A 19 -4.01 12.54 1.80
C LEU A 19 -3.83 12.05 0.36
N ARG A 20 -4.91 11.91 -0.40
CA ARG A 20 -4.85 11.55 -1.81
C ARG A 20 -4.14 12.60 -2.63
N GLU A 21 -4.55 13.87 -2.53
CA GLU A 21 -3.92 14.97 -3.25
C GLU A 21 -2.42 15.08 -2.91
N ALA A 22 -2.06 14.92 -1.64
CA ALA A 22 -0.69 15.03 -1.18
C ALA A 22 0.23 13.86 -1.59
N ASN A 23 -0.33 12.69 -1.96
CA ASN A 23 0.45 11.49 -2.28
C ASN A 23 0.24 11.00 -3.73
N GLU A 24 -0.52 11.72 -4.56
CA GLU A 24 -0.89 11.28 -5.91
C GLU A 24 0.34 10.99 -6.78
N GLU A 25 1.35 11.87 -6.74
CA GLU A 25 2.60 11.72 -7.51
C GLU A 25 3.40 10.50 -7.02
N LYS A 26 3.63 10.39 -5.72
CA LYS A 26 4.29 9.24 -5.09
C LYS A 26 3.62 7.91 -5.47
N TRP A 27 2.29 7.86 -5.51
CA TRP A 27 1.58 6.63 -5.86
C TRP A 27 1.65 6.31 -7.35
N GLU A 28 1.81 7.32 -8.22
CA GLU A 28 2.09 7.12 -9.63
C GLU A 28 3.48 6.49 -9.81
N GLU A 29 4.51 7.08 -9.20
CA GLU A 29 5.89 6.55 -9.23
C GLU A 29 5.96 5.09 -8.75
N LEU A 30 5.34 4.80 -7.61
CA LEU A 30 5.31 3.42 -7.09
C LEU A 30 4.54 2.45 -8.00
N ALA A 31 3.57 2.94 -8.77
CA ALA A 31 2.86 2.10 -9.74
C ALA A 31 3.72 1.78 -10.97
N GLU A 32 4.64 2.68 -11.34
CA GLU A 32 5.62 2.45 -12.41
C GLU A 32 6.70 1.45 -11.99
N GLU A 33 7.11 1.48 -10.72
CA GLU A 33 8.17 0.61 -10.17
C GLU A 33 7.68 -0.79 -9.78
N THR A 34 6.37 -0.99 -9.67
CA THR A 34 5.78 -2.23 -9.17
C THR A 34 4.77 -2.84 -10.14
N THR A 35 4.29 -4.05 -9.82
CA THR A 35 3.18 -4.68 -10.56
C THR A 35 1.80 -4.28 -10.04
N LEU A 36 1.74 -3.32 -9.10
CA LEU A 36 0.52 -2.83 -8.48
C LEU A 36 0.03 -1.58 -9.21
N THR A 37 -1.29 -1.45 -9.32
CA THR A 37 -1.89 -0.21 -9.83
C THR A 37 -1.82 0.90 -8.78
N LYS A 38 -1.79 2.16 -9.21
CA LYS A 38 -1.91 3.32 -8.32
C LYS A 38 -3.05 3.19 -7.31
N ARG A 39 -4.24 2.72 -7.75
CA ARG A 39 -5.39 2.54 -6.85
C ARG A 39 -5.16 1.49 -5.77
N GLN A 40 -4.44 0.40 -6.08
CA GLN A 40 -4.11 -0.62 -5.09
C GLN A 40 -3.17 -0.06 -4.03
N ILE A 41 -2.15 0.67 -4.46
CA ILE A 41 -1.18 1.35 -3.59
C ILE A 41 -1.88 2.39 -2.72
N ALA A 42 -2.63 3.29 -3.34
CA ALA A 42 -3.36 4.35 -2.66
C ALA A 42 -4.32 3.81 -1.59
N MET A 43 -5.15 2.81 -1.93
CA MET A 43 -6.10 2.23 -0.96
C MET A 43 -5.39 1.51 0.18
N TRP A 44 -4.27 0.85 -0.09
CA TRP A 44 -3.46 0.22 0.95
C TRP A 44 -2.80 1.25 1.86
N GLU A 45 -2.16 2.29 1.32
CA GLU A 45 -1.53 3.33 2.13
C GLU A 45 -2.57 4.09 2.97
N LEU A 46 -3.71 4.46 2.37
CA LEU A 46 -4.80 5.11 3.10
C LEU A 46 -5.31 4.23 4.24
N ALA A 47 -5.53 2.93 4.00
CA ALA A 47 -6.10 2.03 5.00
C ALA A 47 -5.10 1.61 6.09
N ILE A 48 -3.83 1.41 5.74
CA ILE A 48 -2.84 0.78 6.62
C ILE A 48 -1.85 1.80 7.17
N VAL A 49 -1.31 2.67 6.32
CA VAL A 49 -0.29 3.66 6.73
C VAL A 49 -0.95 4.86 7.41
N PHE A 50 -2.06 5.34 6.86
CA PHE A 50 -2.79 6.49 7.39
C PHE A 50 -4.01 6.12 8.25
N ASP A 51 -4.23 4.82 8.52
CA ASP A 51 -5.30 4.28 9.37
C ASP A 51 -6.71 4.81 9.04
N GLN A 52 -6.98 5.05 7.76
CA GLN A 52 -8.29 5.50 7.30
C GLN A 52 -9.26 4.32 7.21
N LYS A 53 -10.49 4.53 7.70
CA LYS A 53 -11.54 3.51 7.60
C LYS A 53 -11.84 3.20 6.14
N ASN A 54 -11.92 1.90 5.81
CA ASN A 54 -12.30 1.44 4.46
C ASN A 54 -13.59 2.07 3.94
N ALA A 55 -14.54 2.42 4.81
CA ALA A 55 -15.77 3.12 4.44
C ALA A 55 -15.52 4.52 3.87
N HIS A 56 -14.59 5.28 4.45
CA HIS A 56 -14.25 6.63 3.97
C HIS A 56 -13.48 6.56 2.66
N ILE A 57 -12.53 5.62 2.56
CA ILE A 57 -11.80 5.35 1.31
C ILE A 57 -12.77 4.93 0.20
N ALA A 58 -13.70 4.02 0.50
CA ALA A 58 -14.68 3.55 -0.47
C ALA A 58 -15.58 4.70 -0.98
N ARG A 59 -15.98 5.61 -0.09
CA ARG A 59 -16.76 6.80 -0.41
C ARG A 59 -15.99 7.73 -1.36
N GLU A 60 -14.74 8.06 -1.01
CA GLU A 60 -13.88 8.94 -1.80
C GLU A 60 -13.63 8.39 -3.21
N TYR A 61 -13.37 7.09 -3.34
CA TYR A 61 -13.09 6.46 -4.63
C TYR A 61 -14.34 6.02 -5.40
N GLY A 62 -15.55 6.18 -4.83
CA GLY A 62 -16.80 5.73 -5.44
C GLY A 62 -16.86 4.20 -5.65
N VAL A 63 -16.30 3.42 -4.70
CA VAL A 63 -16.23 1.94 -4.78
C VAL A 63 -16.93 1.28 -3.59
N ARG A 64 -17.06 -0.05 -3.62
CA ARG A 64 -17.54 -0.82 -2.47
C ARG A 64 -16.44 -0.99 -1.42
N VAL A 65 -16.81 -1.05 -0.14
CA VAL A 65 -15.87 -1.33 0.97
C VAL A 65 -15.09 -2.63 0.77
N THR A 66 -15.73 -3.65 0.19
CA THR A 66 -15.08 -4.93 -0.14
C THR A 66 -13.99 -4.79 -1.20
N THR A 67 -14.08 -3.78 -2.08
CA THR A 67 -13.05 -3.49 -3.08
C THR A 67 -11.79 -2.96 -2.41
N VAL A 68 -11.94 -2.06 -1.43
CA VAL A 68 -10.82 -1.53 -0.63
C VAL A 68 -10.10 -2.68 0.07
N ALA A 69 -10.84 -3.54 0.78
CA ALA A 69 -10.26 -4.71 1.46
C ALA A 69 -9.52 -5.64 0.48
N ARG A 70 -10.10 -5.92 -0.70
CA ARG A 70 -9.46 -6.76 -1.72
C ARG A 70 -8.16 -6.14 -2.26
N HIS A 71 -8.12 -4.82 -2.45
CA HIS A 71 -6.90 -4.15 -2.87
C HIS A 71 -5.81 -4.21 -1.79
N CYS A 72 -6.16 -4.02 -0.53
CA CYS A 72 -5.21 -4.20 0.58
C CYS A 72 -4.63 -5.62 0.62
N GLU A 73 -5.46 -6.65 0.45
CA GLU A 73 -4.98 -8.03 0.38
C GLU A 73 -4.07 -8.27 -0.84
N ARG A 74 -4.39 -7.68 -1.99
CA ARG A 74 -3.54 -7.81 -3.19
C ARG A 74 -2.14 -7.21 -2.97
N VAL A 75 -2.04 -6.08 -2.29
CA VAL A 75 -0.75 -5.48 -1.94
C VAL A 75 0.03 -6.39 -0.99
N ARG A 76 -0.64 -6.98 0.02
CA ARG A 76 -0.03 -7.95 0.94
C ARG A 76 0.48 -9.20 0.24
N GLU A 77 -0.28 -9.74 -0.71
CA GLU A 77 0.16 -10.88 -1.53
C GLU A 77 1.42 -10.55 -2.31
N LYS A 78 1.47 -9.39 -2.97
CA LYS A 78 2.64 -8.95 -3.73
C LYS A 78 3.86 -8.72 -2.87
N HIS A 79 3.68 -8.22 -1.65
CA HIS A 79 4.77 -8.10 -0.69
C HIS A 79 5.34 -9.48 -0.32
N LYS A 80 4.49 -10.46 0.02
CA LYS A 80 4.92 -11.83 0.33
C LYS A 80 5.61 -12.52 -0.85
N GLU A 81 5.13 -12.27 -2.07
CA GLU A 81 5.79 -12.77 -3.29
C GLU A 81 7.19 -12.18 -3.45
N ALA A 82 7.35 -10.88 -3.18
CA ALA A 82 8.64 -10.20 -3.24
C ALA A 82 9.62 -10.73 -2.19
N GLU A 83 9.19 -10.89 -0.93
CA GLU A 83 10.01 -11.45 0.15
C GLU A 83 10.54 -12.84 -0.19
N LYS A 84 9.67 -13.72 -0.72
CA LYS A 84 10.09 -15.06 -1.15
C LYS A 84 11.15 -15.00 -2.24
N LYS A 85 11.02 -14.07 -3.19
CA LYS A 85 11.98 -13.91 -4.29
C LYS A 85 13.32 -13.38 -3.79
N VAL A 86 13.32 -12.43 -2.85
CA VAL A 86 14.54 -11.95 -2.18
C VAL A 86 15.25 -13.11 -1.49
N GLN A 87 14.54 -13.89 -0.67
CA GLN A 87 15.12 -15.04 0.02
C GLN A 87 15.72 -16.07 -0.95
N GLN A 88 15.05 -16.35 -2.08
CA GLN A 88 15.58 -17.25 -3.10
C GLN A 88 16.87 -16.72 -3.74
N LEU A 89 16.94 -15.41 -3.99
CA LEU A 89 18.14 -14.78 -4.54
C LEU A 89 19.30 -14.80 -3.55
N GLU A 90 19.04 -14.52 -2.27
CA GLU A 90 20.04 -14.61 -1.19
C GLU A 90 20.63 -16.02 -1.10
N ASN A 91 19.78 -17.06 -1.07
CA ASN A 91 20.23 -18.45 -1.05
C ASN A 91 21.05 -18.81 -2.30
N THR A 92 20.68 -18.24 -3.46
CA THR A 92 21.41 -18.47 -4.72
C THR A 92 22.79 -17.82 -4.68
N ILE A 93 22.89 -16.59 -4.16
CA ILE A 93 24.16 -15.88 -3.99
C ILE A 93 25.07 -16.64 -3.03
N GLU A 94 24.53 -17.12 -1.90
CA GLU A 94 25.29 -17.92 -0.94
C GLU A 94 25.82 -19.20 -1.57
N TYR A 95 24.98 -19.92 -2.33
CA TYR A 95 25.40 -21.12 -3.07
C TYR A 95 26.53 -20.84 -4.06
N LEU A 96 26.41 -19.76 -4.87
CA LEU A 96 27.44 -19.40 -5.85
C LEU A 96 28.76 -19.00 -5.19
N ASN A 97 28.70 -18.25 -4.08
CA ASN A 97 29.89 -17.85 -3.33
C ASN A 97 30.56 -19.03 -2.62
N GLY A 98 29.78 -20.00 -2.11
CA GLY A 98 30.30 -21.23 -1.52
C GLY A 98 30.93 -22.17 -2.55
N ALA A 99 30.32 -22.29 -3.74
CA ALA A 99 30.87 -23.09 -4.85
C ALA A 99 32.18 -22.50 -5.41
N SER A 100 32.31 -21.16 -5.42
CA SER A 100 33.56 -20.51 -5.86
C SER A 100 34.73 -20.68 -4.88
N SER A 101 34.50 -21.16 -3.65
CA SER A 101 35.52 -21.39 -2.63
C SER A 101 36.04 -22.84 -2.60
N THR A 102 35.41 -23.77 -3.32
CA THR A 102 35.81 -25.20 -3.34
C THR A 102 36.72 -25.56 -4.52
N ASP A 103 36.97 -24.62 -5.43
CA ASP A 103 37.75 -24.84 -6.66
C ASP A 103 39.13 -24.12 -6.67
N ALA A 104 39.64 -23.67 -5.52
CA ALA A 104 40.98 -23.08 -5.34
C ALA A 104 41.88 -23.94 -4.46
#